data_AF-A0A923ZKT1-F1
#
_entry.id   AF-A0A923ZKT1-F1
#
_cell.length_a   1.000
_cell.length_b   1.000
_cell.length_c   1.000
_cell.angle_alpha   90.00
_cell.angle_beta   90.00
_cell.angle_gamma   90.00
#
_symmetry.space_group_name_H-M   'P 1'
#
loop_
_entity.id
_entity.type
_entity.pdbx_description
1 polymer ?
#
loop_
_entity_poly.entity_id
_entity_poly.type
_entity_poly.pdbx_seq_one_letter_code
_entity_poly.pdbx_strand_id
1 'polypeptide(L)'
;MKSAKSKAPGKDGLKTETEEKVVVKQLLRDERTYKIIGTIFLLLAFLFFIAFTSYLFTWQEDQDKVFLHGYKLLLGTDAKVSNLLGTFGAFISHFFIYKGFGIAAYFICSFFFVAGINLFFGKKVFSVKRNVKYVITGLIILSVTAAVIMNGKTFPWGGAVGNMVKDWMYKTIG
;
A
#
# COMPACT_ATOMS: atom_id res chain seq x y z
N MET A 1 -31.22 43.16 58.88
CA MET A 1 -29.85 42.60 58.90
C MET A 1 -29.90 41.11 58.54
N LYS A 2 -29.09 40.70 57.56
CA LYS A 2 -28.40 39.40 57.34
C LYS A 2 -29.17 38.05 57.40
N SER A 3 -29.36 37.49 56.19
CA SER A 3 -29.11 36.11 55.68
C SER A 3 -28.67 34.96 56.61
N ALA A 4 -29.29 33.77 56.42
CA ALA A 4 -28.69 32.45 56.05
C ALA A 4 -29.72 31.29 56.27
N LYS A 5 -29.80 30.12 55.61
CA LYS A 5 -29.36 29.50 54.34
C LYS A 5 -29.75 28.00 54.43
N SER A 6 -30.42 27.42 53.43
CA SER A 6 -30.43 25.95 53.13
C SER A 6 -31.14 25.73 51.77
N LYS A 7 -30.45 25.74 50.60
CA LYS A 7 -29.98 24.57 49.81
C LYS A 7 -30.93 23.34 49.88
N ALA A 8 -31.41 22.73 48.79
CA ALA A 8 -30.97 22.69 47.39
C ALA A 8 -32.14 22.32 46.44
N PRO A 9 -32.11 22.68 45.14
CA PRO A 9 -32.94 22.03 44.13
C PRO A 9 -32.20 20.82 43.56
N GLY A 10 -32.89 19.67 43.51
CA GLY A 10 -32.42 18.49 42.80
C GLY A 10 -32.21 18.81 41.32
N LYS A 11 -31.01 18.50 40.83
CA LYS A 11 -30.72 18.37 39.39
C LYS A 11 -30.53 16.89 39.13
N ASP A 12 -31.59 16.23 38.70
CA ASP A 12 -31.48 14.93 38.07
C ASP A 12 -32.42 14.91 36.87
N GLY A 13 -31.86 14.70 35.69
CA GLY A 13 -32.57 14.77 34.42
C GLY A 13 -31.84 15.59 33.36
N LEU A 14 -31.49 14.90 32.27
CA LEU A 14 -31.10 15.42 30.94
C LEU A 14 -29.61 15.76 30.72
N LYS A 15 -28.75 14.72 30.67
CA LYS A 15 -27.51 14.72 29.87
C LYS A 15 -27.29 13.45 29.02
N THR A 16 -28.00 12.37 29.34
CA THR A 16 -27.76 11.04 28.78
C THR A 16 -28.12 10.91 27.29
N GLU A 17 -29.19 11.57 26.82
CA GLU A 17 -29.63 11.43 25.42
C GLU A 17 -28.70 12.11 24.39
N THR A 18 -28.04 13.20 24.77
CA THR A 18 -27.15 13.94 23.85
C THR A 18 -25.80 13.25 23.75
N GLU A 19 -25.27 12.74 24.85
CA GLU A 19 -23.99 12.01 24.86
C GLU A 19 -24.10 10.69 24.09
N GLU A 20 -25.16 9.90 24.29
CA GLU A 20 -25.35 8.65 23.53
C GLU A 20 -25.53 8.89 22.03
N LYS A 21 -26.33 9.89 21.63
CA LYS A 21 -26.53 10.22 20.21
C LYS A 21 -25.24 10.72 19.54
N VAL A 22 -24.38 11.44 20.27
CA VAL A 22 -23.08 11.91 19.76
C VAL A 22 -22.08 10.75 19.63
N VAL A 23 -22.00 9.86 20.62
CA VAL A 23 -21.13 8.68 20.60
C VAL A 23 -21.52 7.72 19.47
N VAL A 24 -22.81 7.42 19.31
CA VAL A 24 -23.28 6.54 18.22
C VAL A 24 -22.99 7.16 16.85
N LYS A 25 -23.20 8.47 16.65
CA LYS A 25 -22.85 9.15 15.39
C LYS A 25 -21.35 9.12 15.12
N GLN A 26 -20.51 9.30 16.14
CA GLN A 26 -19.04 9.22 16.01
C GLN A 26 -18.59 7.81 15.66
N LEU A 27 -19.08 6.79 16.37
CA LEU A 27 -18.77 5.39 16.09
C LEU A 27 -19.20 4.95 14.68
N LEU A 28 -20.41 5.33 14.26
CA LEU A 28 -20.89 5.05 12.90
C LEU A 28 -20.07 5.79 11.83
N ARG A 29 -19.60 7.01 12.12
CA ARG A 29 -18.75 7.77 11.20
C ARG A 29 -17.37 7.13 11.08
N ASP A 30 -16.79 6.67 12.19
CA ASP A 30 -15.52 5.97 12.19
C ASP A 30 -15.62 4.66 11.42
N GLU A 31 -16.67 3.85 11.66
CA GLU A 31 -16.90 2.60 10.94
C GLU A 31 -17.04 2.81 9.42
N ARG A 32 -17.77 3.86 9.00
CA ARG A 32 -17.90 4.23 7.59
C ARG A 32 -16.56 4.68 7.00
N THR A 33 -15.80 5.51 7.71
CA THR A 33 -14.49 5.98 7.25
C THR A 33 -13.50 4.81 7.10
N TYR A 34 -13.41 3.89 8.06
CA TYR A 34 -12.57 2.70 7.96
C TYR A 34 -12.96 1.81 6.79
N LYS A 35 -14.27 1.64 6.54
CA LYS A 35 -14.78 0.91 5.37
C LYS A 35 -14.34 1.57 4.06
N ILE A 36 -14.46 2.89 3.94
CA ILE A 36 -14.05 3.64 2.73
C ILE A 36 -12.54 3.47 2.49
N ILE A 37 -11.72 3.69 3.52
CA ILE A 37 -10.26 3.52 3.42
C ILE A 37 -9.92 2.07 3.06
N GLY A 38 -10.60 1.10 3.66
CA GLY A 38 -10.45 -0.32 3.36
C GLY A 38 -10.73 -0.64 1.89
N THR A 39 -11.83 -0.13 1.34
CA THR A 39 -12.15 -0.26 -0.09
C THR A 39 -11.08 0.35 -0.98
N ILE A 40 -10.58 1.55 -0.65
CA ILE A 40 -9.49 2.20 -1.41
C ILE A 40 -8.24 1.33 -1.40
N PHE A 41 -7.87 0.77 -0.25
CA PHE A 41 -6.72 -0.13 -0.13
C PHE A 41 -6.89 -1.41 -0.94
N LEU A 42 -8.09 -2.01 -0.94
CA LEU A 42 -8.40 -3.16 -1.78
C LEU A 42 -8.29 -2.82 -3.27
N LEU A 43 -8.85 -1.68 -3.69
CA LEU A 43 -8.72 -1.20 -5.07
C LEU A 43 -7.24 -1.02 -5.45
N LEU A 44 -6.44 -0.37 -4.61
CA LEU A 44 -5.00 -0.22 -4.84
C LEU A 44 -4.29 -1.57 -4.97
N ALA A 45 -4.65 -2.56 -4.15
CA ALA A 45 -4.07 -3.90 -4.26
C ALA A 45 -4.32 -4.53 -5.64
N PHE A 46 -5.55 -4.44 -6.15
CA PHE A 46 -5.89 -4.94 -7.48
C PHE A 46 -5.23 -4.12 -8.60
N LEU A 47 -5.24 -2.79 -8.49
CA LEU A 47 -4.60 -1.92 -9.48
C LEU A 47 -3.10 -2.21 -9.58
N PHE A 48 -2.40 -2.33 -8.44
CA PHE A 48 -0.98 -2.69 -8.44
C PHE A 48 -0.75 -4.08 -8.99
N PHE A 49 -1.57 -5.07 -8.64
CA PHE A 49 -1.46 -6.41 -9.20
C PHE A 49 -1.58 -6.42 -10.73
N ILE A 50 -2.55 -5.70 -11.28
CA ILE A 50 -2.76 -5.57 -12.73
C ILE A 50 -1.59 -4.83 -13.38
N ALA A 51 -1.17 -3.68 -12.82
CA ALA A 51 -0.06 -2.89 -13.35
C ALA A 51 1.24 -3.71 -13.39
N PHE A 52 1.55 -4.40 -12.29
CA PHE A 52 2.75 -5.23 -12.17
C PHE A 52 2.73 -6.39 -13.16
N THR A 53 1.59 -7.05 -13.31
CA THR A 53 1.43 -8.16 -14.25
C THR A 53 1.57 -7.70 -15.69
N SER A 54 0.96 -6.57 -16.03
CA SER A 54 1.13 -5.94 -17.35
C SER A 54 2.60 -5.58 -17.61
N TYR A 55 3.29 -5.05 -16.59
CA TYR A 55 4.68 -4.61 -16.73
C TYR A 55 5.66 -5.75 -17.02
N LEU A 56 5.38 -6.99 -16.59
CA LEU A 56 6.21 -8.15 -16.94
C LEU A 56 6.37 -8.32 -18.46
N PHE A 57 5.39 -7.85 -19.23
CA PHE A 57 5.39 -7.91 -20.70
C PHE A 57 5.74 -6.56 -21.34
N THR A 58 5.38 -5.44 -20.72
CA THR A 58 5.53 -4.10 -21.32
C THR A 58 6.77 -3.33 -20.88
N TRP A 59 7.60 -3.89 -19.98
CA TRP A 59 8.71 -3.17 -19.35
C TRP A 59 9.69 -2.53 -20.34
N GLN A 60 10.02 -3.21 -21.44
CA GLN A 60 11.00 -2.71 -22.43
C GLN A 60 10.48 -1.48 -23.15
N GLU A 61 9.21 -1.50 -23.54
CA GLU A 61 8.56 -0.42 -24.28
C GLU A 61 8.15 0.77 -23.40
N ASP A 62 8.00 0.55 -22.09
CA ASP A 62 7.57 1.59 -21.15
C ASP A 62 8.75 2.27 -20.44
N GLN A 63 9.92 1.63 -20.42
CA GLN A 63 11.08 2.09 -19.65
C GLN A 63 11.64 3.44 -20.14
N ASP A 64 11.82 3.62 -21.45
CA ASP A 64 12.31 4.85 -22.05
C ASP A 64 11.35 6.03 -21.81
N LYS A 65 10.04 5.78 -21.94
CA LYS A 65 8.98 6.77 -21.69
C LYS A 65 8.97 7.24 -20.23
N VAL A 66 9.08 6.30 -19.29
CA VAL A 66 9.17 6.59 -17.86
C VAL A 66 10.47 7.33 -17.54
N PHE A 67 11.59 6.98 -18.18
CA PHE A 67 12.86 7.68 -17.99
C PHE A 67 12.79 9.13 -18.50
N LEU A 68 12.18 9.37 -19.67
CA LEU A 68 12.09 10.68 -20.30
C LEU A 68 11.18 11.65 -19.53
N HIS A 69 10.02 11.19 -19.08
CA HIS A 69 9.01 12.06 -18.46
C HIS A 69 9.01 12.01 -16.92
N GLY A 70 9.52 10.94 -16.32
CA GLY A 70 9.58 10.78 -14.86
C GLY A 70 8.21 10.94 -14.20
N TYR A 71 8.16 11.76 -13.13
CA TYR A 71 6.92 12.01 -12.39
C TYR A 71 5.85 12.73 -13.23
N LYS A 72 6.22 13.41 -14.33
CA LYS A 72 5.25 14.12 -15.18
C LYS A 72 4.26 13.14 -15.82
N LEU A 73 4.64 11.88 -16.00
CA LEU A 73 3.76 10.82 -16.50
C LEU A 73 2.49 10.66 -15.63
N LEU A 74 2.58 10.99 -14.33
CA LEU A 74 1.45 10.95 -13.39
C LEU A 74 0.55 12.21 -13.47
N LEU A 75 1.07 13.31 -14.02
CA LEU A 75 0.37 14.60 -14.11
C LEU A 75 -0.41 14.77 -15.42
N GLY A 76 -0.36 13.76 -16.31
CA GLY A 76 -0.98 13.82 -17.63
C GLY A 76 0.06 14.16 -18.70
N THR A 77 0.49 13.14 -19.43
CA THR A 77 1.34 13.26 -20.62
C THR A 77 0.70 12.46 -21.74
N ASP A 78 0.81 12.91 -23.00
CA ASP A 78 0.40 12.15 -24.19
C ASP A 78 1.31 10.94 -24.50
N ALA A 79 2.13 10.52 -23.52
CA ALA A 79 3.03 9.39 -23.64
C ALA A 79 2.21 8.09 -23.84
N LYS A 80 2.33 7.50 -25.04
CA LYS A 80 1.73 6.20 -25.35
C LYS A 80 2.49 5.08 -24.65
N VAL A 81 2.04 4.69 -23.47
CA VAL A 81 2.56 3.51 -22.75
C VAL A 81 1.69 2.27 -23.03
N SER A 82 2.31 1.10 -22.94
CA SER A 82 1.68 -0.19 -23.23
C SER A 82 1.08 -0.83 -21.96
N ASN A 83 1.44 -0.36 -20.76
CA ASN A 83 0.88 -0.86 -19.51
C ASN A 83 -0.65 -0.71 -19.45
N LEU A 84 -1.36 -1.73 -18.97
CA LEU A 84 -2.82 -1.76 -18.94
C LEU A 84 -3.45 -0.63 -18.11
N LEU A 85 -2.76 -0.14 -17.07
CA LEU A 85 -3.21 1.02 -16.29
C LEU A 85 -2.66 2.35 -16.80
N GLY A 86 -2.20 2.39 -18.05
CA GLY A 86 -1.66 3.58 -18.67
C GLY A 86 -0.41 4.10 -17.95
N THR A 87 -0.23 5.43 -17.96
CA THR A 87 0.97 6.08 -17.45
C THR A 87 1.18 5.83 -15.95
N PHE A 88 0.11 5.81 -15.17
CA PHE A 88 0.16 5.48 -13.76
C PHE A 88 0.73 4.07 -13.53
N GLY A 89 0.20 3.08 -14.25
CA GLY A 89 0.66 1.70 -14.17
C GLY A 89 2.12 1.53 -14.57
N ALA A 90 2.52 2.14 -15.69
CA ALA A 90 3.89 2.12 -16.18
C ALA A 90 4.87 2.72 -15.15
N PHE A 91 4.55 3.88 -14.59
CA PHE A 91 5.39 4.55 -13.61
C PHE A 91 5.52 3.74 -12.30
N ILE A 92 4.40 3.32 -11.72
CA ILE A 92 4.39 2.58 -10.44
C ILE A 92 5.07 1.22 -10.58
N SER A 93 4.83 0.52 -11.69
CA SER A 93 5.47 -0.78 -11.93
C SER A 93 6.97 -0.63 -12.17
N HIS A 94 7.40 0.36 -12.96
CA HIS A 94 8.82 0.65 -13.13
C HIS A 94 9.49 1.01 -11.80
N PHE A 95 8.81 1.77 -10.93
CA PHE A 95 9.34 2.11 -9.62
C PHE A 95 9.52 0.86 -8.71
N PHE A 96 8.48 0.04 -8.54
CA PHE A 96 8.55 -1.08 -7.60
C PHE A 96 9.23 -2.33 -8.15
N ILE A 97 9.08 -2.63 -9.43
CA ILE A 97 9.67 -3.82 -10.06
C ILE A 97 11.08 -3.49 -10.54
N TYR A 98 11.24 -2.57 -11.48
CA TYR A 98 12.54 -2.31 -12.11
C TYR A 98 13.53 -1.66 -11.14
N LYS A 99 13.15 -0.51 -10.53
CA LYS A 99 14.00 0.21 -9.58
C LYS A 99 13.95 -0.33 -8.15
N GLY A 100 12.97 -1.17 -7.84
CA GLY A 100 12.77 -1.74 -6.51
C GLY A 100 13.22 -3.19 -6.42
N PHE A 101 12.25 -4.08 -6.20
CA PHE A 101 12.45 -5.44 -5.71
C PHE A 101 12.15 -6.53 -6.76
N GLY A 102 11.90 -6.14 -8.02
CA GLY A 102 11.57 -7.08 -9.08
C GLY A 102 10.25 -7.80 -8.83
N ILE A 103 10.22 -9.11 -9.02
CA ILE A 103 9.02 -9.93 -8.82
C ILE A 103 8.54 -9.92 -7.36
N ALA A 104 9.43 -9.61 -6.41
CA ALA A 104 9.05 -9.52 -5.00
C ALA A 104 8.11 -8.33 -4.72
N ALA A 105 8.01 -7.36 -5.64
CA ALA A 105 7.07 -6.24 -5.53
C ALA A 105 5.61 -6.67 -5.33
N TYR A 106 5.21 -7.88 -5.76
CA TYR A 106 3.86 -8.41 -5.51
C TYR A 106 3.52 -8.56 -4.02
N PHE A 107 4.50 -8.65 -3.13
CA PHE A 107 4.25 -8.59 -1.68
C PHE A 107 3.62 -7.25 -1.26
N ILE A 108 3.89 -6.16 -1.98
CA ILE A 108 3.26 -4.86 -1.75
C ILE A 108 1.75 -4.96 -2.03
N CYS A 109 1.34 -5.67 -3.09
CA CYS A 109 -0.09 -5.93 -3.33
C CYS A 109 -0.72 -6.70 -2.16
N SER A 110 -0.02 -7.71 -1.62
CA SER A 110 -0.50 -8.45 -0.44
C SER A 110 -0.62 -7.57 0.81
N PHE A 111 0.25 -6.58 0.98
CA PHE A 111 0.15 -5.57 2.04
C PHE A 111 -1.14 -4.78 1.95
N PHE A 112 -1.41 -4.17 0.79
CA PHE A 112 -2.62 -3.39 0.57
C PHE A 112 -3.88 -4.25 0.69
N PHE A 113 -3.85 -5.50 0.22
CA PHE A 113 -4.96 -6.42 0.35
C PHE A 113 -5.31 -6.74 1.81
N VAL A 114 -4.30 -7.15 2.61
CA VAL A 114 -4.51 -7.50 4.02
C VAL A 114 -4.88 -6.30 4.88
N ALA A 115 -4.27 -5.14 4.64
CA ALA A 115 -4.66 -3.91 5.31
C ALA A 115 -6.09 -3.51 4.92
N GLY A 116 -6.39 -3.53 3.63
CA GLY A 116 -7.70 -3.16 3.09
C GLY A 116 -8.84 -4.03 3.60
N ILE A 117 -8.65 -5.35 3.63
CA ILE A 117 -9.71 -6.27 4.07
C ILE A 117 -10.00 -6.14 5.58
N ASN A 118 -8.96 -5.92 6.41
CA ASN A 118 -9.15 -5.69 7.84
C ASN A 118 -9.89 -4.38 8.12
N LEU A 119 -9.58 -3.32 7.36
CA LEU A 119 -10.26 -2.02 7.47
C LEU A 119 -11.70 -2.11 6.96
N PHE A 120 -11.92 -2.82 5.85
CA PHE A 120 -13.24 -3.01 5.24
C PHE A 120 -14.21 -3.76 6.16
N PHE A 121 -13.76 -4.84 6.80
CA PHE A 121 -14.61 -5.58 7.73
C PHE A 121 -14.67 -4.98 9.14
N GLY A 122 -13.88 -3.94 9.44
CA GLY A 122 -13.79 -3.35 10.78
C GLY A 122 -13.30 -4.31 11.86
N LYS A 123 -12.73 -5.46 11.46
CA LYS A 123 -12.25 -6.51 12.36
C LYS A 123 -10.98 -7.12 11.81
N LYS A 124 -10.20 -7.72 12.70
CA LYS A 124 -8.95 -8.40 12.35
C LYS A 124 -9.24 -9.74 11.67
N VAL A 125 -9.40 -9.73 10.34
CA VAL A 125 -9.52 -10.94 9.50
C VAL A 125 -8.16 -11.62 9.39
N PHE A 126 -7.11 -10.85 9.09
CA PHE A 126 -5.73 -11.31 9.04
C PHE A 126 -4.85 -10.56 10.04
N SER A 127 -3.77 -11.17 10.50
CA SER A 127 -2.81 -10.47 11.36
C SER A 127 -1.94 -9.51 10.53
N VAL A 128 -2.20 -8.20 10.64
CA VAL A 128 -1.39 -7.15 9.97
C VAL A 128 0.09 -7.28 10.33
N LYS A 129 0.41 -7.50 11.61
CA LYS A 129 1.80 -7.68 12.07
C LYS A 129 2.49 -8.85 11.37
N ARG A 130 1.78 -9.97 11.21
CA ARG A 130 2.31 -11.16 10.53
C ARG A 130 2.51 -10.88 9.04
N ASN A 131 1.55 -10.20 8.41
CA ASN A 131 1.65 -9.81 7.02
C ASN A 131 2.84 -8.87 6.75
N VAL A 132 3.02 -7.84 7.58
CA VAL A 132 4.18 -6.93 7.48
C VAL A 132 5.50 -7.70 7.59
N LYS A 133 5.60 -8.66 8.51
CA LYS A 133 6.79 -9.53 8.61
C LYS A 133 7.02 -10.31 7.30
N TYR A 134 5.98 -10.92 6.74
CA TYR A 134 6.09 -11.65 5.47
C TYR A 134 6.42 -10.74 4.29
N VAL A 135 5.88 -9.53 4.24
CA VAL A 135 6.16 -8.56 3.18
C VAL A 135 7.62 -8.12 3.25
N ILE A 136 8.12 -7.71 4.42
CA ILE A 136 9.52 -7.27 4.56
C ILE A 136 10.48 -8.42 4.26
N THR A 137 10.25 -9.58 4.86
CA THR A 137 11.13 -10.74 4.68
C THR A 137 11.08 -11.26 3.25
N GLY A 138 9.87 -11.36 2.68
CA GLY A 138 9.64 -11.79 1.31
C GLY A 138 10.21 -10.84 0.28
N LEU A 139 10.09 -9.52 0.49
CA LEU A 139 10.69 -8.50 -0.38
C LEU A 139 12.19 -8.70 -0.51
N ILE A 140 12.90 -8.88 0.60
CA ILE A 140 14.35 -9.04 0.59
C ILE A 140 14.75 -10.40 0.02
N ILE A 141 14.24 -11.50 0.61
CA ILE A 141 14.67 -12.85 0.25
C ILE A 141 14.33 -13.16 -1.21
N LEU A 142 13.10 -12.88 -1.65
CA LEU A 142 12.68 -13.20 -3.02
C LEU A 142 13.36 -12.29 -4.04
N SER A 143 13.59 -11.01 -3.73
CA SER A 143 14.32 -10.09 -4.62
C SER A 143 15.75 -10.56 -4.87
N VAL A 144 16.49 -10.90 -3.81
CA VAL A 144 17.87 -11.40 -3.93
C VAL A 144 17.91 -12.77 -4.60
N THR A 145 17.03 -13.68 -4.20
CA THR A 145 16.95 -15.03 -4.78
C THR A 145 16.64 -14.97 -6.27
N ALA A 146 15.68 -14.14 -6.68
CA ALA A 146 15.34 -13.94 -8.08
C ALA A 146 16.49 -13.32 -8.88
N ALA A 147 17.24 -12.37 -8.29
CA ALA A 147 18.43 -11.79 -8.92
C ALA A 147 19.52 -12.85 -9.17
N VAL A 148 19.73 -13.77 -8.22
CA VAL A 148 20.73 -14.84 -8.33
C VAL A 148 20.33 -15.89 -9.35
N ILE A 149 19.09 -16.41 -9.27
CA ILE A 149 18.61 -17.49 -10.15
C ILE A 149 18.47 -17.01 -11.60
N MET A 150 17.97 -15.78 -11.81
CA MET A 150 17.70 -15.25 -13.14
C MET A 150 18.83 -14.35 -13.64
N ASN A 151 20.05 -14.56 -13.15
CA ASN A 151 21.23 -13.82 -13.58
C ASN A 151 21.44 -13.96 -15.10
N GLY A 152 21.75 -12.86 -15.77
CA GLY A 152 21.96 -12.80 -17.21
C GLY A 152 20.68 -12.72 -18.05
N LYS A 153 19.48 -12.74 -17.44
CA LYS A 153 18.23 -12.43 -18.15
C LYS A 153 18.08 -10.92 -18.35
N THR A 154 17.42 -10.53 -19.43
CA THR A 154 17.20 -9.12 -19.78
C THR A 154 16.27 -8.42 -18.79
N PHE A 155 15.21 -9.09 -18.36
CA PHE A 155 14.29 -8.56 -17.36
C PHE A 155 14.91 -8.59 -15.95
N PRO A 156 14.82 -7.50 -15.16
CA PRO A 156 15.38 -7.46 -13.81
C PRO A 156 14.46 -8.18 -12.80
N TRP A 157 14.50 -9.51 -12.81
CA TRP A 157 13.66 -10.35 -11.95
C TRP A 157 13.80 -10.07 -10.45
N GLY A 158 15.00 -9.69 -10.00
CA GLY A 158 15.24 -9.25 -8.62
C GLY A 158 15.14 -7.74 -8.40
N GLY A 159 14.90 -6.95 -9.45
CA GLY A 159 14.95 -5.49 -9.40
C GLY A 159 16.34 -4.95 -9.07
N ALA A 160 16.46 -3.63 -8.98
CA ALA A 160 17.73 -2.98 -8.64
C ALA A 160 18.25 -3.38 -7.25
N VAL A 161 17.36 -3.55 -6.26
CA VAL A 161 17.75 -3.93 -4.89
C VAL A 161 18.36 -5.33 -4.86
N GLY A 162 17.70 -6.31 -5.47
CA GLY A 162 18.18 -7.69 -5.51
C GLY A 162 19.50 -7.81 -6.27
N ASN A 163 19.62 -7.10 -7.40
CA ASN A 163 20.86 -7.06 -8.17
C ASN A 163 22.01 -6.43 -7.39
N MET A 164 21.77 -5.33 -6.68
CA MET A 164 22.77 -4.68 -5.84
C MET A 164 23.28 -5.60 -4.73
N VAL A 165 22.37 -6.30 -4.03
CA VAL A 165 22.75 -7.23 -2.96
C VAL A 165 23.51 -8.43 -3.53
N LYS A 166 23.04 -9.01 -4.65
CA LYS A 166 23.74 -10.09 -5.35
C LYS A 166 25.17 -9.68 -5.71
N ASP A 167 25.33 -8.52 -6.33
CA ASP A 167 26.64 -8.04 -6.78
C ASP A 167 27.57 -7.76 -5.59
N TRP A 168 27.03 -7.24 -4.49
CA TRP A 168 27.79 -7.08 -3.25
C TRP A 168 28.22 -8.44 -2.67
N MET A 169 27.34 -9.44 -2.65
CA MET A 169 27.66 -10.78 -2.17
C MET A 169 28.76 -11.44 -3.00
N TYR A 170 28.65 -11.39 -4.34
CA TYR A 170 29.65 -12.00 -5.22
C TYR A 170 31.00 -11.30 -5.10
N LYS A 171 31.02 -9.96 -5.00
CA LYS A 171 32.26 -9.22 -4.77
C LYS A 171 32.91 -9.51 -3.42
N THR A 172 32.13 -9.86 -2.40
CA THR A 172 32.63 -10.10 -1.04
C THR A 172 33.08 -11.54 -0.82
N ILE A 173 32.38 -12.50 -1.44
CA ILE A 173 32.61 -13.94 -1.23
C ILE A 173 33.63 -14.52 -2.24
N GLY A 174 33.73 -13.93 -3.44
CA GLY A 174 34.59 -14.43 -4.53
C GLY A 174 33.79 -15.18 -5.57
#